data_AF-A0A075J265-F1
#
_entry.id   AF-A0A075J265-F1
#
_cell.length_a   1.000
_cell.length_b   1.000
_cell.length_c   1.000
_cell.angle_alpha   90.00
_cell.angle_beta   90.00
_cell.angle_gamma   90.00
#
_symmetry.space_group_name_H-M   'P 1'
#
loop_
_entity.id
_entity.type
_entity.pdbx_description
1 polymer ?
#
loop_
_entity_poly.entity_id
_entity_poly.type
_entity_poly.pdbx_seq_one_letter_code
_entity_poly.pdbx_strand_id
1 'polypeptide(L)'
;GIESLRAIPWIFAWTQTRFHLPVWLGFGAAFKQAIQKDIKNLSMLQQMYNEWPFFRVTIDLIEMVFAKGDPGIAALYDKLLVSEELWPFGERLRTNFEETKDFLLKIAGHRDLLEGDPYLRQRLRLRDSYITTLNVCQAYT
;
A
#
# COMPACT_ATOMS: atom_id res chain seq x y z
N GLY A 1 -20.20 3.45 13.02
CA GLY A 1 -19.29 2.38 12.55
C GLY A 1 -17.90 2.95 12.36
N ILE A 2 -17.41 3.06 11.12
CA ILE A 2 -16.15 3.78 10.82
C ILE A 2 -16.29 5.30 11.03
N GLU A 3 -17.46 5.88 10.75
CA GLU A 3 -17.73 7.33 10.90
C GLU A 3 -17.60 7.84 12.35
N SER A 4 -17.72 6.95 13.33
CA SER A 4 -17.54 7.25 14.75
C SER A 4 -16.11 7.02 15.25
N LEU A 5 -15.23 6.45 14.42
CA LEU A 5 -13.85 6.14 14.77
C LEU A 5 -12.96 7.37 14.51
N ARG A 6 -12.09 7.69 15.47
CA ARG A 6 -11.11 8.77 15.29
C ARG A 6 -10.04 8.36 14.28
N ALA A 7 -9.45 9.36 13.61
CA ALA A 7 -8.42 9.15 12.59
C ALA A 7 -7.18 8.40 13.12
N ILE A 8 -6.70 8.73 14.33
CA ILE A 8 -5.51 8.08 14.92
C ILE A 8 -5.74 6.56 15.10
N PRO A 9 -6.78 6.09 15.81
CA PRO A 9 -7.11 4.66 15.89
C PRO A 9 -7.25 3.98 14.52
N TRP A 10 -7.87 4.67 13.56
CA TRP A 10 -8.07 4.14 12.22
C TRP A 10 -6.74 3.86 11.52
N ILE A 11 -5.84 4.85 11.44
CA ILE A 11 -4.53 4.66 10.82
C ILE A 11 -3.67 3.65 11.60
N PHE A 12 -3.73 3.70 12.93
CA PHE A 12 -2.94 2.83 13.79
C PHE A 12 -3.27 1.35 13.57
N ALA A 13 -4.57 0.98 13.54
CA ALA A 13 -5.00 -0.41 13.39
C ALA A 13 -4.44 -1.07 12.11
N TRP A 14 -4.53 -0.39 10.96
CA TRP A 14 -4.03 -0.92 9.68
C TRP A 14 -2.52 -0.85 9.54
N THR A 15 -1.87 0.01 10.31
CA THR A 15 -0.41 0.07 10.36
C THR A 15 0.15 -1.12 11.12
N GLN A 16 -0.52 -1.56 12.19
CA GLN A 16 -0.12 -2.73 12.98
C GLN A 16 -0.10 -4.01 12.13
N THR A 17 -1.08 -4.21 11.24
CA THR A 17 -1.18 -5.41 10.40
C THR A 17 -0.36 -5.34 9.10
N ARG A 18 0.49 -4.31 8.94
CA ARG A 18 1.30 -4.06 7.74
C ARG A 18 0.47 -3.92 6.46
N PHE A 19 -0.82 -3.60 6.56
CA PHE A 19 -1.70 -3.52 5.39
C PHE A 19 -1.96 -2.09 4.91
N HIS A 20 -1.94 -1.12 5.83
CA HIS A 20 -2.04 0.32 5.52
C HIS A 20 -3.22 0.74 4.63
N LEU A 21 -4.34 -0.01 4.67
CA LEU A 21 -5.54 0.20 3.84
C LEU A 21 -5.96 1.67 3.69
N PRO A 22 -6.00 2.50 4.74
CA PRO A 22 -6.49 3.88 4.65
C PRO A 22 -5.67 4.80 3.76
N VAL A 23 -4.41 4.45 3.46
CA VAL A 23 -3.51 5.31 2.70
C VAL A 23 -3.68 5.12 1.20
N TRP A 24 -3.88 3.88 0.74
CA TRP A 24 -3.86 3.55 -0.68
C TRP A 24 -5.23 3.19 -1.25
N LEU A 25 -6.23 2.90 -0.41
CA LEU A 25 -7.56 2.51 -0.88
C LEU A 25 -8.14 3.58 -1.80
N GLY A 26 -8.51 3.17 -3.02
CA GLY A 26 -9.08 4.04 -4.05
C GLY A 26 -8.11 4.42 -5.16
N PHE A 27 -6.79 4.46 -4.90
CA PHE A 27 -5.79 4.82 -5.93
C PHE A 27 -5.78 3.85 -7.10
N GLY A 28 -5.75 2.54 -6.85
CA GLY A 28 -5.74 1.53 -7.92
C GLY A 28 -6.96 1.65 -8.83
N ALA A 29 -8.15 1.86 -8.27
CA ALA A 29 -9.37 2.06 -9.05
C ALA A 29 -9.32 3.34 -9.89
N ALA A 30 -8.84 4.46 -9.30
CA ALA A 30 -8.71 5.73 -10.00
C ALA A 30 -7.70 5.66 -11.16
N PHE A 31 -6.53 5.05 -10.94
CA PHE A 31 -5.52 4.86 -11.98
C PHE A 31 -6.02 3.94 -13.10
N LYS A 32 -6.64 2.82 -12.75
CA LYS A 32 -7.24 1.90 -13.71
C LYS A 32 -8.29 2.59 -14.57
N GLN A 33 -9.21 3.32 -13.95
CA GLN A 33 -10.25 4.07 -14.67
C GLN A 33 -9.65 5.14 -15.59
N ALA A 34 -8.66 5.91 -15.12
CA ALA A 34 -8.00 6.92 -15.93
C ALA A 34 -7.30 6.30 -17.16
N ILE A 35 -6.54 5.24 -16.96
CA ILE A 35 -5.78 4.58 -18.04
C ILE A 35 -6.74 3.88 -19.03
N GLN A 36 -7.83 3.28 -18.57
CA GLN A 36 -8.82 2.65 -19.44
C GLN A 36 -9.62 3.65 -20.28
N LYS A 37 -9.78 4.90 -19.78
CA LYS A 37 -10.49 5.95 -20.50
C LYS A 37 -9.74 6.43 -21.74
N ASP A 38 -8.42 6.55 -21.66
CA ASP A 38 -7.55 6.86 -22.78
C ASP A 38 -6.14 6.34 -22.48
N ILE A 39 -5.55 5.59 -23.41
CA ILE A 39 -4.20 5.03 -23.26
C ILE A 39 -3.14 6.13 -23.09
N LYS A 40 -3.38 7.34 -23.60
CA LYS A 40 -2.50 8.50 -23.44
C LYS A 40 -2.45 9.01 -21.99
N ASN A 41 -3.44 8.67 -21.16
CA ASN A 41 -3.46 9.10 -19.76
C ASN A 41 -2.31 8.50 -18.96
N LEU A 42 -1.76 7.34 -19.34
CA LEU A 42 -0.57 6.81 -18.68
C LEU A 42 0.63 7.75 -18.86
N SER A 43 0.91 8.18 -20.09
CA SER A 43 1.98 9.15 -20.37
C SER A 43 1.75 10.48 -19.66
N MET A 44 0.50 10.95 -19.60
CA MET A 44 0.14 12.15 -18.85
C MET A 44 0.42 12.01 -17.35
N LEU A 45 0.04 10.88 -16.72
CA LEU A 45 0.29 10.63 -15.30
C LEU A 45 1.80 10.55 -15.00
N GLN A 46 2.57 9.93 -15.90
CA GLN A 46 4.04 9.91 -15.81
C GLN A 46 4.63 11.31 -15.94
N GLN A 47 4.11 12.15 -16.84
CA GLN A 47 4.52 13.54 -16.96
C GLN A 47 4.17 14.34 -15.69
N MET A 48 2.97 14.16 -15.14
CA MET A 48 2.56 14.76 -13.88
C MET A 48 3.50 14.35 -12.73
N TYR A 49 3.91 13.09 -12.65
CA TYR A 49 4.90 12.65 -11.66
C TYR A 49 6.24 13.36 -11.82
N ASN A 50 6.67 13.56 -13.06
CA ASN A 50 7.95 14.20 -13.34
C ASN A 50 7.96 15.70 -13.12
N GLU A 51 6.89 16.39 -13.52
CA GLU A 51 6.84 17.85 -13.67
C GLU A 51 5.99 18.56 -12.61
N TRP A 52 5.06 17.86 -11.94
CA TRP A 52 4.14 18.47 -10.99
C TRP A 52 4.49 18.08 -9.54
N PRO A 53 5.08 18.99 -8.73
CA PRO A 53 5.55 18.66 -7.39
C PRO A 53 4.47 18.09 -6.47
N PHE A 54 3.23 18.59 -6.54
CA PHE A 54 2.12 18.08 -5.74
C PHE A 54 1.82 16.60 -6.03
N PHE A 55 1.78 16.23 -7.31
CA PHE A 55 1.52 14.85 -7.71
C PHE A 55 2.70 13.95 -7.33
N ARG A 56 3.93 14.40 -7.58
CA ARG A 56 5.16 13.70 -7.16
C ARG A 56 5.14 13.35 -5.68
N VAL A 57 5.01 14.34 -4.79
CA VAL A 57 5.07 14.08 -3.33
C VAL A 57 3.91 13.20 -2.84
N THR A 58 2.76 13.26 -3.52
CA THR A 58 1.62 12.39 -3.21
C THR A 58 1.93 10.94 -3.56
N ILE A 59 2.48 10.68 -4.75
CA ILE A 59 2.89 9.33 -5.17
C ILE A 59 4.04 8.82 -4.30
N ASP A 60 5.05 9.63 -4.01
CA ASP A 60 6.20 9.25 -3.18
C ASP A 60 5.75 8.86 -1.76
N LEU A 61 4.77 9.56 -1.19
CA LEU A 61 4.21 9.21 0.12
C LEU A 61 3.55 7.83 0.09
N ILE A 62 2.77 7.56 -0.95
CA ILE A 62 2.06 6.28 -1.10
C ILE A 62 3.08 5.16 -1.35
N GLU A 63 4.09 5.38 -2.19
CA GLU A 63 5.19 4.45 -2.46
C GLU A 63 5.94 4.06 -1.18
N MET A 64 6.25 5.05 -0.35
CA MET A 64 6.89 4.87 0.95
C MET A 64 6.03 4.07 1.95
N VAL A 65 4.70 4.16 1.84
CA VAL A 65 3.78 3.33 2.64
C VAL A 65 3.71 1.91 2.09
N PHE A 66 3.69 1.71 0.77
CA PHE A 66 3.81 0.37 0.16
C PHE A 66 5.11 -0.31 0.57
N ALA A 67 6.23 0.43 0.64
CA ALA A 67 7.51 -0.11 1.09
C ALA A 67 7.52 -0.56 2.55
N LYS A 68 6.57 -0.10 3.36
CA LYS A 68 6.37 -0.55 4.75
C LYS A 68 5.35 -1.68 4.86
N GLY A 69 4.52 -1.88 3.83
CA GLY A 69 3.46 -2.87 3.82
C GLY A 69 3.96 -4.29 3.51
N ASP A 70 3.26 -5.28 4.04
CA ASP A 70 3.49 -6.69 3.79
C ASP A 70 2.15 -7.43 3.72
N PRO A 71 1.65 -7.74 2.51
CA PRO A 71 0.37 -8.46 2.35
C PRO A 71 0.45 -9.91 2.84
N GLY A 72 1.65 -10.50 2.96
CA GLY A 72 1.84 -11.83 3.53
C GLY A 72 1.59 -11.82 5.04
N ILE A 73 2.07 -10.80 5.75
CA ILE A 73 1.74 -10.60 7.17
C ILE A 73 0.25 -10.30 7.34
N ALA A 74 -0.33 -9.44 6.51
CA ALA A 74 -1.79 -9.20 6.55
C ALA A 74 -2.60 -10.50 6.36
N ALA A 75 -2.16 -11.40 5.47
CA ALA A 75 -2.78 -12.70 5.28
C ALA A 75 -2.65 -13.63 6.50
N LEU A 76 -1.54 -13.54 7.26
CA LEU A 76 -1.39 -14.26 8.52
C LEU A 76 -2.42 -13.82 9.57
N TYR A 77 -2.65 -12.51 9.70
CA TYR A 77 -3.69 -11.97 10.60
C TYR A 77 -5.08 -12.48 10.21
N ASP A 78 -5.42 -12.48 8.90
CA ASP A 78 -6.69 -13.03 8.42
C ASP A 78 -6.84 -14.50 8.80
N LYS A 79 -5.81 -15.32 8.55
CA LYS A 79 -5.84 -16.76 8.82
C LYS A 79 -6.06 -17.09 10.30
N LEU A 80 -5.52 -16.27 11.21
CA LEU A 80 -5.55 -16.54 12.66
C LEU A 80 -6.75 -15.92 13.36
N LEU A 81 -7.20 -14.74 12.92
CA LEU A 81 -8.14 -13.92 13.69
C LEU A 81 -9.49 -13.68 13.01
N VAL A 82 -9.60 -13.97 11.71
CA VAL A 82 -10.80 -13.68 10.91
C VAL A 82 -11.55 -14.98 10.60
N SER A 83 -12.87 -14.96 10.67
CA SER A 83 -13.71 -16.10 10.32
C SER A 83 -13.55 -16.49 8.85
N GLU A 84 -13.56 -17.79 8.55
CA GLU A 84 -13.30 -18.32 7.20
C GLU A 84 -14.23 -17.74 6.12
N GLU A 85 -15.47 -17.41 6.49
CA GLU A 85 -16.46 -16.77 5.62
C GLU A 85 -16.02 -15.39 5.10
N LEU A 86 -15.12 -14.69 5.80
CA LEU A 86 -14.60 -13.37 5.42
C LEU A 86 -13.25 -13.43 4.69
N TRP A 87 -12.61 -14.60 4.60
CA TRP A 87 -11.32 -14.74 3.92
C TRP A 87 -11.35 -14.28 2.46
N PRO A 88 -12.38 -14.59 1.64
CA PRO A 88 -12.45 -14.10 0.26
C PRO A 88 -12.47 -12.57 0.16
N PHE A 89 -13.01 -11.88 1.17
CA PHE A 89 -12.99 -10.42 1.22
C PHE A 89 -11.58 -9.88 1.50
N GLY A 90 -10.86 -10.48 2.44
CA GLY A 90 -9.46 -10.15 2.74
C GLY A 90 -8.54 -10.40 1.54
N GLU A 91 -8.73 -11.52 0.84
CA GLU A 91 -8.02 -11.82 -0.42
C GLU A 91 -8.26 -10.74 -1.48
N ARG A 92 -9.52 -10.33 -1.68
CA ARG A 92 -9.84 -9.26 -2.64
C ARG A 92 -9.15 -7.94 -2.28
N LEU A 93 -9.04 -7.61 -0.99
CA LEU A 93 -8.31 -6.42 -0.56
C LEU A 93 -6.81 -6.54 -0.86
N ARG A 94 -6.19 -7.70 -0.62
CA ARG A 94 -4.78 -7.94 -0.96
C ARG A 94 -4.52 -7.90 -2.47
N THR A 95 -5.43 -8.42 -3.28
CA THR A 95 -5.34 -8.28 -4.75
C THR A 95 -5.39 -6.80 -5.15
N ASN A 96 -6.28 -6.00 -4.54
CA ASN A 96 -6.31 -4.55 -4.79
C ASN A 96 -5.02 -3.84 -4.35
N PHE A 97 -4.38 -4.28 -3.26
CA PHE A 97 -3.09 -3.76 -2.81
C PHE A 97 -2.02 -3.97 -3.89
N GLU A 98 -1.89 -5.20 -4.41
CA GLU A 98 -0.92 -5.54 -5.46
C GLU A 98 -1.22 -4.80 -6.77
N GLU A 99 -2.48 -4.75 -7.22
CA GLU A 99 -2.86 -3.97 -8.42
C GLU A 99 -2.52 -2.49 -8.25
N THR A 100 -2.77 -1.90 -7.07
CA THR A 100 -2.48 -0.49 -6.80
C THR A 100 -0.97 -0.22 -6.83
N LYS A 101 -0.17 -1.11 -6.23
CA LYS A 101 1.29 -1.03 -6.24
C LYS A 101 1.83 -1.06 -7.68
N ASP A 102 1.31 -1.94 -8.52
CA ASP A 102 1.74 -2.06 -9.92
C ASP A 102 1.42 -0.81 -10.74
N PHE A 103 0.23 -0.22 -10.57
CA PHE A 103 -0.10 1.05 -11.22
C PHE A 103 0.79 2.19 -10.73
N LEU A 104 1.06 2.25 -9.42
CA LEU A 104 1.92 3.26 -8.84
C LEU A 104 3.33 3.20 -9.43
N LEU A 105 3.94 2.01 -9.50
CA LEU A 105 5.27 1.82 -10.07
C LEU A 105 5.32 2.22 -11.56
N LYS A 106 4.30 1.87 -12.33
CA LYS A 106 4.17 2.27 -13.74
C LYS A 106 4.09 3.79 -13.92
N ILE A 107 3.38 4.48 -13.02
CA ILE A 107 3.23 5.94 -13.04
C ILE A 107 4.52 6.64 -12.62
N ALA A 108 5.18 6.14 -11.56
CA ALA A 108 6.46 6.67 -11.11
C ALA A 108 7.61 6.37 -12.08
N GLY A 109 7.46 5.34 -12.93
CA GLY A 109 8.52 4.86 -13.81
C GLY A 109 9.58 4.03 -13.08
N HIS A 110 9.25 3.51 -11.90
CA HIS A 110 10.13 2.68 -11.09
C HIS A 110 9.92 1.18 -11.38
N ARG A 111 10.98 0.39 -11.30
CA ARG A 111 10.93 -1.09 -11.38
C ARG A 111 10.64 -1.69 -10.02
N ASP A 112 11.14 -1.06 -8.95
CA ASP A 112 10.97 -1.46 -7.57
C ASP A 112 10.51 -0.27 -6.71
N LEU A 113 9.86 -0.59 -5.58
CA LEU A 113 9.53 0.43 -4.58
C LEU A 113 10.81 1.13 -4.07
N LEU A 114 10.70 2.46 -3.97
CA LEU A 114 11.75 3.37 -3.52
C LEU A 114 13.02 3.31 -4.38
N GLU A 115 12.89 3.09 -5.68
CA GLU A 115 14.03 3.15 -6.61
C GLU A 115 14.69 4.54 -6.61
N GLY A 116 13.89 5.60 -6.49
CA GLY A 116 14.37 6.98 -6.36
C GLY A 116 14.97 7.37 -5.00
N ASP A 117 14.83 6.52 -3.96
CA ASP A 117 15.35 6.77 -2.61
C ASP A 117 15.98 5.51 -1.99
N PRO A 118 17.21 5.13 -2.44
CA PRO A 118 17.90 3.94 -1.95
C PRO A 118 18.26 4.03 -0.47
N TYR A 119 18.47 5.24 0.06
CA TYR A 119 18.79 5.45 1.48
C TYR A 119 17.59 5.10 2.37
N LEU A 120 16.38 5.55 1.99
CA LEU A 120 15.17 5.17 2.69
C LEU A 120 14.89 3.67 2.55
N ARG A 121 15.05 3.11 1.35
CA ARG A 121 14.89 1.66 1.09
C ARG A 121 15.76 0.82 2.02
N GLN A 122 17.03 1.18 2.18
CA GLN A 122 17.95 0.49 3.09
C GLN A 122 17.49 0.59 4.55
N ARG A 123 17.08 1.78 5.00
CA ARG A 123 16.65 2.01 6.39
C ARG A 123 15.39 1.22 6.75
N LEU A 124 14.45 1.07 5.81
CA LEU A 124 13.26 0.25 6.01
C LEU A 124 13.62 -1.24 6.09
N ARG A 125 14.43 -1.73 5.15
CA ARG A 125 14.90 -3.14 5.14
C ARG A 125 15.58 -3.57 6.44
N LEU A 126 16.39 -2.70 7.05
CA LEU A 126 17.06 -3.00 8.32
C LEU A 126 16.09 -3.17 9.50
N ARG A 127 14.89 -2.61 9.41
CA ARG A 127 13.85 -2.68 10.45
C ARG A 127 12.91 -3.85 10.25
N ASP A 128 12.72 -4.27 8.99
CA ASP A 128 11.69 -5.24 8.62
C ASP A 128 11.81 -6.55 9.40
N SER A 129 13.01 -7.14 9.56
CA SER A 129 13.18 -8.39 10.30
C SER A 129 12.63 -8.32 11.72
N TYR A 130 12.93 -7.23 12.45
CA TYR A 130 12.46 -7.04 13.83
C TYR A 130 10.95 -6.82 13.88
N ILE A 131 10.42 -5.97 12.98
CA ILE A 131 8.98 -5.65 12.96
C ILE A 131 8.17 -6.90 12.57
N THR A 132 8.64 -7.67 11.59
CA THR A 132 7.98 -8.90 11.15
C THR A 132 7.92 -9.93 12.29
N THR A 133 8.99 -10.10 13.08
CA THR A 133 8.93 -10.97 14.27
C THR A 133 7.85 -10.51 15.25
N LEU A 134 7.79 -9.20 15.54
CA LEU A 134 6.76 -8.64 16.43
C LEU A 134 5.35 -8.83 15.88
N ASN A 135 5.16 -8.68 14.56
CA ASN A 135 3.86 -8.90 13.92
C ASN A 135 3.38 -10.35 14.05
N VAL A 136 4.28 -11.31 13.84
CA VAL A 136 3.94 -12.73 14.05
C VAL A 136 3.57 -12.97 15.51
N CYS A 137 4.39 -12.52 16.47
CA CYS A 137 4.07 -12.64 17.90
C CYS A 137 2.71 -12.02 18.24
N GLN A 138 2.42 -10.83 17.72
CA GLN A 138 1.15 -10.14 17.96
C GLN A 138 -0.04 -10.88 17.36
N ALA A 139 0.09 -11.52 16.20
CA ALA A 139 -1.01 -12.25 15.57
C ALA A 139 -1.39 -13.53 16.34
N TYR A 140 -0.45 -14.11 17.09
CA TYR A 140 -0.66 -15.30 17.92
C TYR A 140 -1.03 -15.01 19.38
N THR A 141 -0.89 -13.75 19.82
CA THR A 141 -1.19 -13.32 21.20
C THR A 141 -2.61 -12.78 21.29
#